data_AF-A0A382LQ66-F1
#
_entry.id   AF-A0A382LQ66-F1
#
_cell.length_a   1.000
_cell.length_b   1.000
_cell.length_c   1.000
_cell.angle_alpha   90.00
_cell.angle_beta   90.00
_cell.angle_gamma   90.00
#
_symmetry.space_group_name_H-M   'P 1'
#
loop_
_entity.id
_entity.type
_entity.pdbx_description
1 polymer ?
#
loop_
_entity_poly.entity_id
_entity_poly.type
_entity_poly.pdbx_seq_one_letter_code
_entity_poly.pdbx_strand_id
1 'polypeptide(L)'
;MTQTPSTQTSSTQTSSVTTGKRPRVAGLISEYRRYSHGQNIIDRLMGGYGWESEWHYPELDVVSLYVDQFPESDLSREREQRHPDLHIYPTIAEALTLGGSELAVDGV
;
A
#
# COMPACT_ATOMS: atom_id res chain seq x y z
N MET A 1 -8.24 13.00 -49.12
CA MET A 1 -8.53 12.42 -47.78
C MET A 1 -7.30 12.63 -46.92
N THR A 2 -7.26 13.74 -46.20
CA THR A 2 -6.12 14.19 -45.39
C THR A 2 -6.28 13.55 -44.01
N GLN A 3 -5.38 12.66 -43.61
CA GLN A 3 -5.37 12.10 -42.25
C GLN A 3 -4.46 12.95 -41.36
N THR A 4 -5.07 13.57 -40.36
CA THR A 4 -4.44 14.28 -39.24
C THR A 4 -3.72 13.27 -38.33
N PRO A 5 -2.47 13.51 -37.88
CA PRO A 5 -1.87 12.72 -36.83
C PRO A 5 -2.37 13.17 -35.45
N SER A 6 -2.93 12.24 -34.69
CA SER A 6 -3.37 12.43 -33.30
C SER A 6 -2.16 12.57 -32.38
N THR A 7 -1.99 13.75 -31.78
CA THR A 7 -1.04 14.00 -30.70
C THR A 7 -1.43 13.20 -29.46
N GLN A 8 -0.65 12.15 -29.14
CA GLN A 8 -0.72 11.51 -27.83
C GLN A 8 -0.01 12.41 -26.82
N THR A 9 -0.79 13.06 -25.97
CA THR A 9 -0.29 13.77 -24.79
C THR A 9 0.24 12.74 -23.80
N SER A 10 1.55 12.53 -23.78
CA SER A 10 2.23 11.80 -22.72
C SER A 10 2.05 12.58 -21.42
N SER A 11 1.19 12.08 -20.53
CA SER A 11 1.14 12.53 -19.14
C SER A 11 2.42 12.04 -18.45
N THR A 12 3.39 12.93 -18.33
CA THR A 12 4.57 12.75 -17.48
C THR A 12 4.08 12.56 -16.05
N GLN A 13 4.11 11.31 -15.55
CA GLN A 13 4.02 11.04 -14.12
C GLN A 13 5.32 11.56 -13.48
N THR A 14 5.21 12.66 -12.77
CA THR A 14 6.30 13.21 -11.97
C THR A 14 6.50 12.31 -10.74
N SER A 15 7.39 11.33 -10.86
CA SER A 15 7.91 10.59 -9.71
C SER A 15 8.83 11.52 -8.93
N SER A 16 8.34 12.13 -7.84
CA SER A 16 9.22 12.87 -6.93
C SER A 16 10.06 11.88 -6.14
N VAL A 17 11.31 11.67 -6.58
CA VAL A 17 12.30 10.91 -5.82
C VAL A 17 12.84 11.81 -4.70
N THR A 18 12.28 11.68 -3.50
CA THR A 18 12.86 12.26 -2.29
C THR A 18 14.00 11.38 -1.81
N THR A 19 15.23 11.79 -2.09
CA THR A 19 16.44 11.19 -1.49
C THR A 19 16.43 11.47 0.02
N GLY A 20 16.01 10.50 0.85
CA GLY A 20 16.18 10.60 2.30
C GLY A 20 15.45 9.60 3.20
N LYS A 21 14.32 8.99 2.80
CA LYS A 21 13.60 8.01 3.64
C LYS A 21 12.64 7.19 2.77
N ARG A 22 12.51 5.89 3.04
CA ARG A 22 11.48 5.05 2.42
C ARG A 22 10.10 5.64 2.78
N PRO A 23 9.23 5.97 1.81
CA PRO A 23 7.91 6.50 2.10
C PRO A 23 7.12 5.51 2.95
N ARG A 24 6.47 6.02 3.99
CA ARG A 24 5.63 5.24 4.89
C ARG A 24 4.20 5.32 4.40
N VAL A 25 3.55 4.19 4.15
CA VAL A 25 2.19 4.18 3.63
C VAL A 25 1.22 3.48 4.57
N ALA A 26 -0.04 3.96 4.59
CA ALA A 26 -1.14 3.32 5.29
C ALA A 26 -2.01 2.54 4.30
N GLY A 27 -2.32 1.28 4.57
CA GLY A 27 -3.26 0.51 3.76
C GLY A 27 -4.68 0.58 4.31
N LEU A 28 -5.62 1.13 3.53
CA LEU A 28 -7.04 1.11 3.87
C LEU A 28 -7.75 0.04 3.05
N ILE A 29 -8.24 -1.01 3.71
CA ILE A 29 -8.82 -2.15 3.02
C ILE A 29 -10.14 -2.59 3.65
N SER A 30 -11.03 -3.14 2.83
CA SER A 30 -12.32 -3.64 3.32
C SER A 30 -12.16 -4.96 4.09
N GLU A 31 -11.38 -5.90 3.54
CA GLU A 31 -11.17 -7.22 4.13
C GLU A 31 -9.73 -7.69 3.88
N TYR A 32 -9.17 -8.44 4.81
CA TYR A 32 -7.86 -9.09 4.68
C TYR A 32 -8.03 -10.60 4.82
N ARG A 33 -8.41 -11.27 3.74
CA ARG A 33 -8.52 -12.75 3.69
C ARG A 33 -7.70 -13.35 2.57
N ARG A 34 -7.55 -14.67 2.58
CA ARG A 34 -6.93 -15.41 1.47
C ARG A 34 -7.61 -15.05 0.14
N TYR A 35 -6.80 -14.69 -0.86
CA TYR A 35 -7.20 -14.24 -2.20
C TYR A 35 -8.02 -12.94 -2.25
N SER A 36 -8.05 -12.15 -1.18
CA SER A 36 -8.61 -10.79 -1.22
C SER A 36 -7.68 -9.83 -1.96
N HIS A 37 -8.24 -8.75 -2.50
CA HIS A 37 -7.46 -7.66 -3.06
C HIS A 37 -6.55 -7.01 -2.01
N GLY A 38 -7.06 -6.84 -0.77
CA GLY A 38 -6.26 -6.33 0.34
C GLY A 38 -5.02 -7.19 0.60
N GLN A 39 -5.20 -8.50 0.73
CA GLN A 39 -4.08 -9.43 0.89
C GLN A 39 -3.10 -9.36 -0.29
N ASN A 40 -3.62 -9.38 -1.53
CA ASN A 40 -2.77 -9.36 -2.72
C ASN A 40 -1.94 -8.09 -2.86
N ILE A 41 -2.49 -6.91 -2.55
CA ILE A 41 -1.78 -5.63 -2.66
C ILE A 41 -0.78 -5.51 -1.52
N ILE A 42 -1.22 -5.70 -0.28
CA ILE A 42 -0.39 -5.49 0.91
C ILE A 42 0.76 -6.49 0.98
N ASP A 43 0.53 -7.78 0.67
CA ASP A 43 1.62 -8.77 0.65
C ASP A 43 2.72 -8.41 -0.38
N ARG A 44 2.35 -7.79 -1.51
CA ARG A 44 3.32 -7.35 -2.54
C ARG A 44 4.06 -6.10 -2.13
N LEU A 45 3.39 -5.16 -1.45
CA LEU A 45 4.03 -3.97 -0.93
C LEU A 45 5.04 -4.29 0.18
N MET A 46 4.74 -5.27 1.03
CA MET A 46 5.63 -5.66 2.14
C MET A 46 6.70 -6.67 1.73
N GLY A 47 6.30 -7.74 1.03
CA GLY A 47 7.16 -8.89 0.72
C GLY A 47 7.83 -8.83 -0.66
N GLY A 48 7.45 -7.87 -1.49
CA GLY A 48 7.83 -7.82 -2.89
C GLY A 48 7.08 -8.82 -3.75
N TYR A 49 7.41 -8.84 -5.04
CA TYR A 49 6.78 -9.71 -6.03
C TYR A 49 7.74 -10.04 -7.16
N GLY A 50 7.55 -11.23 -7.75
CA GLY A 50 8.27 -11.61 -8.97
C GLY A 50 7.73 -10.86 -10.18
N TRP A 51 8.62 -10.28 -10.98
CA TRP A 51 8.32 -9.64 -12.25
C TRP A 51 9.55 -9.72 -13.17
N GLU A 52 9.37 -10.02 -14.46
CA GLU A 52 10.48 -10.11 -15.45
C GLU A 52 11.66 -11.02 -15.02
N SER A 53 11.39 -12.12 -14.30
CA SER A 53 12.41 -13.03 -13.72
C SER A 53 13.26 -12.42 -12.60
N GLU A 54 12.93 -11.22 -12.14
CA GLU A 54 13.52 -10.58 -10.97
C GLU A 54 12.52 -10.49 -9.82
N TRP A 55 13.04 -10.36 -8.60
CA TRP A 55 12.23 -10.11 -7.43
C TRP A 55 12.24 -8.62 -7.11
N HIS A 56 11.09 -7.98 -7.26
CA HIS A 56 10.93 -6.56 -7.03
C HIS A 56 10.47 -6.30 -5.60
N TYR A 57 11.28 -5.54 -4.86
CA TYR A 57 10.90 -5.00 -3.55
C TYR A 57 10.52 -3.53 -3.71
N PRO A 58 9.28 -3.15 -3.40
CA PRO A 58 8.88 -1.74 -3.40
C PRO A 58 9.76 -0.90 -2.47
N GLU A 59 10.09 0.32 -2.90
CA GLU A 59 10.91 1.27 -2.14
C GLU A 59 10.11 2.03 -1.06
N LEU A 60 9.06 1.43 -0.52
CA LEU A 60 8.15 2.00 0.49
C LEU A 60 7.88 0.97 1.59
N ASP A 61 7.43 1.45 2.75
CA ASP A 61 7.11 0.62 3.90
C ASP A 61 5.64 0.79 4.29
N VAL A 62 4.91 -0.32 4.36
CA VAL A 62 3.53 -0.33 4.88
C VAL A 62 3.61 -0.37 6.40
N VAL A 63 3.20 0.72 7.05
CA VAL A 63 3.38 0.88 8.51
C VAL A 63 2.08 0.73 9.30
N SER A 64 0.95 0.91 8.64
CA SER A 64 -0.36 0.82 9.28
C SER A 64 -1.41 0.27 8.33
N LEU A 65 -2.43 -0.36 8.92
CA LEU A 65 -3.60 -0.83 8.21
C LEU A 65 -4.88 -0.42 8.93
N TYR A 66 -5.90 -0.09 8.15
CA TYR A 66 -7.29 -0.12 8.59
C TYR A 66 -8.00 -1.25 7.86
N VAL A 67 -8.71 -2.08 8.62
CA VAL A 67 -9.50 -3.19 8.08
C VAL A 67 -10.95 -3.00 8.52
N ASP A 68 -11.84 -2.82 7.54
CA ASP A 68 -13.26 -2.53 7.80
C ASP A 68 -14.03 -3.76 8.30
N GLN A 69 -13.71 -4.94 7.78
CA GLN A 69 -14.44 -6.19 8.01
C GLN A 69 -13.50 -7.31 8.43
N PHE A 70 -13.85 -8.00 9.51
CA PHE A 70 -13.12 -9.15 10.04
C PHE A 70 -13.96 -10.43 9.89
N PRO A 71 -13.99 -11.06 8.69
CA PRO A 71 -14.67 -12.34 8.50
C PRO A 71 -13.94 -13.47 9.25
N GLU A 72 -14.56 -14.65 9.36
CA GLU A 72 -13.94 -15.83 10.02
C GLU A 72 -12.61 -16.26 9.39
N SER A 73 -12.41 -15.94 8.10
CA SER A 73 -11.18 -16.21 7.34
C SER A 73 -10.17 -15.06 7.36
N ASP A 74 -10.29 -14.15 8.33
CA ASP A 74 -9.37 -13.02 8.50
C ASP A 74 -7.92 -13.47 8.72
N LEU A 75 -7.02 -12.81 7.99
CA LEU A 75 -5.57 -12.98 8.07
C LEU A 75 -4.87 -11.72 8.57
N SER A 76 -5.59 -10.62 8.78
CA SER A 76 -4.98 -9.34 9.18
C SER A 76 -4.23 -9.48 10.52
N ARG A 77 -4.86 -10.11 11.53
CA ARG A 77 -4.24 -10.31 12.85
C ARG A 77 -3.00 -11.19 12.82
N GLU A 78 -3.02 -12.23 11.99
CA GLU A 78 -1.86 -13.10 11.80
C GLU A 78 -0.73 -12.35 11.09
N ARG A 79 -1.07 -11.45 10.17
CA ARG A 79 -0.10 -10.59 9.47
C ARG A 79 0.54 -9.58 10.42
N GLU A 80 -0.24 -8.90 11.25
CA GLU A 80 0.28 -8.00 12.29
C GLU A 80 1.29 -8.70 13.20
N GLN A 81 1.00 -9.94 13.63
CA GLN A 81 1.94 -10.72 14.45
C GLN A 81 3.24 -11.10 13.71
N ARG A 82 3.17 -11.31 12.38
CA ARG A 82 4.33 -11.69 11.56
C ARG A 82 5.18 -10.49 11.14
N HIS A 83 4.64 -9.26 11.20
CA HIS A 83 5.30 -8.05 10.74
C HIS A 83 5.31 -7.01 11.88
N PRO A 84 6.41 -6.89 12.66
CA PRO A 84 6.45 -6.05 13.86
C PRO A 84 6.29 -4.55 13.57
N ASP A 85 6.57 -4.12 12.35
CA ASP A 85 6.45 -2.72 11.91
C ASP A 85 5.06 -2.36 11.39
N LEU A 86 4.14 -3.33 11.35
CA LEU A 86 2.78 -3.20 10.85
C LEU A 86 1.80 -3.14 12.02
N HIS A 87 0.98 -2.11 12.09
CA HIS A 87 -0.07 -1.99 13.11
C HIS A 87 -1.46 -1.83 12.50
N ILE A 88 -2.44 -2.58 13.01
CA ILE A 88 -3.83 -2.44 12.61
C ILE A 88 -4.53 -1.49 13.57
N TYR A 89 -5.12 -0.43 13.02
CA TYR A 89 -5.86 0.56 13.78
C TYR A 89 -7.37 0.43 13.56
N PRO A 90 -8.19 0.71 14.59
CA PRO A 90 -9.64 0.56 14.51
C PRO A 90 -10.31 1.70 13.74
N THR A 91 -9.62 2.80 13.45
CA THR A 91 -10.14 3.91 12.66
C THR A 91 -9.18 4.34 11.55
N ILE A 92 -9.72 4.89 10.46
CA ILE A 92 -8.93 5.46 9.36
C ILE A 92 -8.02 6.58 9.87
N ALA A 93 -8.54 7.45 10.75
CA ALA A 93 -7.77 8.54 11.32
C ALA A 93 -6.53 8.02 12.04
N GLU A 94 -6.68 7.04 12.92
CA GLU A 94 -5.55 6.45 13.64
C GLU A 94 -4.59 5.69 12.73
N ALA A 95 -5.08 5.04 11.66
CA ALA A 95 -4.21 4.42 10.66
C ALA A 95 -3.33 5.46 9.95
N LEU A 96 -3.86 6.66 9.68
CA LEU A 96 -3.13 7.75 9.03
C LEU A 96 -2.20 8.51 9.99
N THR A 97 -2.55 8.58 11.29
CA THR A 97 -1.76 9.31 12.30
C THR A 97 -0.86 8.42 13.16
N LEU A 98 -0.93 7.10 13.00
CA LEU A 98 -0.27 6.10 13.83
C LEU A 98 -0.61 6.23 15.33
N GLY A 99 -1.86 6.62 15.63
CA GLY A 99 -2.34 6.88 16.99
C GLY A 99 -1.99 8.28 17.54
N GLY A 100 -1.37 9.14 16.73
CA GLY A 100 -1.10 10.54 17.04
C GLY A 100 -2.21 11.49 16.61
N SER A 101 -1.92 12.79 16.68
CA SER A 101 -2.82 13.89 16.26
C SER A 101 -2.51 14.47 14.88
N GLU A 102 -1.41 14.05 14.25
CA GLU A 102 -0.91 14.56 12.98
C GLU A 102 -0.69 13.43 11.97
N LEU A 103 -0.74 13.75 10.67
CA LEU A 103 -0.49 12.78 9.61
C LEU A 103 0.95 12.25 9.71
N ALA A 104 1.09 10.93 9.85
CA ALA A 104 2.39 10.28 10.08
C ALA A 104 2.82 9.35 8.94
N VAL A 105 2.05 9.37 7.83
CA VAL A 105 2.28 8.61 6.60
C VAL A 105 2.44 9.54 5.41
N ASP A 106 3.27 9.12 4.46
CA ASP A 106 3.58 9.82 3.22
C ASP A 106 2.59 9.46 2.08
N GLY A 107 1.81 8.38 2.24
CA GLY A 107 0.84 7.93 1.24
C GLY A 107 -0.19 6.91 1.75
N VAL A 108 -1.15 6.59 0.87
CA VAL A 108 -2.27 5.64 1.09
C VAL A 108 -2.43 4.74 -0.13
#